data_AF-A0A843LRV4-F1
#
_entry.id   AF-A0A843LRV4-F1
#
_cell.length_a   1.000
_cell.length_b   1.000
_cell.length_c   1.000
_cell.angle_alpha   90.00
_cell.angle_beta   90.00
_cell.angle_gamma   90.00
#
_symmetry.space_group_name_H-M   'P 1'
#
loop_
_entity.id
_entity.type
_entity.pdbx_description
1 polymer ?
#
loop_
_entity_poly.entity_id
_entity_poly.type
_entity_poly.pdbx_seq_one_letter_code
_entity_poly.pdbx_strand_id
1 'polypeptide(L)'
;MPSTRYTRIEITPEAYRSLEAEAILQGKTLKRLASELILKGVSQKALDFVSGAGKASAAVASNLAFDEQTATAIKKIGATGIHFGDTTLEALRDVISSQGYQGAMLYVAAHTASMERDELHRVLAIFRSHNLPPNTAAYLVENLNEIESGEWM
;
A
#
# COMPACT_ATOMS: atom_id res chain seq x y z
N MET A 1 10.91 -7.86 -16.86
CA MET A 1 9.48 -7.92 -17.24
C MET A 1 8.69 -8.39 -16.03
N PRO A 2 7.64 -7.67 -15.58
CA PRO A 2 6.82 -8.14 -14.46
C PRO A 2 6.11 -9.43 -14.90
N SER A 3 6.39 -10.54 -14.22
CA SER A 3 5.80 -11.85 -14.48
C SER A 3 4.37 -11.90 -13.93
N THR A 4 3.46 -11.23 -14.62
CA THR A 4 2.04 -11.29 -14.26
C THR A 4 1.54 -12.70 -14.57
N ARG A 5 1.39 -13.54 -13.54
CA ARG A 5 0.80 -14.88 -13.69
C ARG A 5 -0.65 -14.71 -14.12
N TYR A 6 -0.98 -15.17 -15.32
CA TYR A 6 -2.35 -15.15 -15.82
C TYR A 6 -3.08 -16.41 -15.36
N THR A 7 -4.27 -16.23 -14.81
CA THR A 7 -5.17 -17.34 -14.46
C THR A 7 -6.22 -17.48 -15.56
N ARG A 8 -6.41 -18.71 -16.06
CA ARG A 8 -7.49 -19.02 -17.00
C ARG A 8 -8.79 -19.20 -16.21
N ILE A 9 -9.83 -18.48 -16.61
CA ILE A 9 -11.18 -18.57 -16.03
C ILE A 9 -12.12 -19.09 -17.11
N GLU A 10 -12.91 -20.10 -16.78
CA GLU A 10 -13.97 -20.59 -17.65
C GLU A 10 -15.26 -19.84 -17.32
N ILE A 11 -15.90 -19.29 -18.35
CA ILE A 11 -17.15 -18.53 -18.24
C ILE A 11 -18.08 -18.91 -19.38
N THR A 12 -19.38 -18.74 -19.17
CA THR A 12 -20.37 -19.00 -20.21
C THR A 12 -20.28 -17.97 -21.33
N PRO A 13 -20.65 -18.32 -22.57
CA PRO A 13 -20.65 -17.38 -23.70
C PRO A 13 -21.52 -16.14 -23.45
N GLU A 14 -22.63 -16.30 -22.73
CA GLU A 14 -23.53 -15.20 -22.36
C GLU A 14 -22.84 -14.22 -21.40
N ALA A 15 -22.19 -14.73 -20.34
CA ALA A 15 -21.45 -13.91 -19.39
C ALA A 15 -20.31 -13.13 -20.07
N TYR A 16 -19.62 -13.77 -21.03
CA TYR A 16 -18.57 -13.12 -21.82
C TYR A 16 -19.11 -11.92 -22.63
N ARG A 17 -20.22 -12.10 -23.34
CA ARG A 17 -20.84 -11.01 -24.13
C ARG A 17 -21.33 -9.85 -23.25
N SER A 18 -21.91 -10.16 -22.10
CA SER A 18 -22.34 -9.15 -21.13
C SER A 18 -21.15 -8.36 -20.58
N LEU A 19 -20.02 -9.03 -20.30
CA LEU A 19 -18.77 -8.38 -19.89
C LEU A 19 -18.19 -7.49 -20.99
N GLU A 20 -18.25 -7.90 -22.26
CA GLU A 20 -17.82 -7.08 -23.40
C GLU A 20 -18.66 -5.82 -23.55
N ALA A 21 -19.99 -5.95 -23.52
CA ALA A 21 -20.89 -4.83 -23.63
C ALA A 21 -20.66 -3.80 -22.51
N GLU A 22 -20.56 -4.28 -21.26
CA GLU A 22 -20.30 -3.43 -20.10
C GLU A 22 -18.92 -2.75 -20.17
N ALA A 23 -17.90 -3.44 -20.68
CA ALA A 23 -16.56 -2.88 -20.84
C ALA A 23 -16.53 -1.73 -21.85
N ILE A 24 -17.27 -1.88 -22.96
CA ILE A 24 -17.43 -0.84 -23.98
C ILE A 24 -18.16 0.38 -23.39
N LEU A 25 -19.28 0.16 -22.68
CA LEU A 25 -20.07 1.24 -22.08
C LEU A 25 -19.25 2.05 -21.05
N GLN A 26 -18.39 1.39 -20.28
CA GLN A 26 -17.54 2.05 -19.27
C GLN A 26 -16.19 2.55 -19.82
N GLY A 27 -15.88 2.33 -21.11
CA GLY A 27 -14.60 2.71 -21.71
C GLY A 27 -13.39 1.99 -21.09
N LYS A 28 -13.58 0.77 -20.57
CA LYS A 28 -12.53 -0.03 -19.90
C LYS A 28 -12.13 -1.23 -20.75
N THR A 29 -10.96 -1.78 -20.49
CA THR A 29 -10.59 -3.08 -21.08
C THR A 29 -11.34 -4.22 -20.38
N LEU A 30 -11.68 -5.27 -21.12
CA LEU A 30 -12.38 -6.45 -20.58
C LEU A 30 -11.66 -7.05 -19.37
N LYS A 31 -10.32 -7.11 -19.40
CA LYS A 31 -9.49 -7.58 -18.29
C LYS A 31 -9.66 -6.73 -17.02
N ARG A 32 -9.68 -5.41 -17.17
CA ARG A 32 -9.82 -4.48 -16.05
C ARG A 32 -11.22 -4.59 -15.44
N LEU A 33 -12.25 -4.58 -16.28
CA LEU A 33 -13.64 -4.72 -15.82
C LEU A 33 -13.84 -6.06 -15.09
N ALA A 34 -13.38 -7.17 -15.68
CA ALA A 34 -13.50 -8.48 -15.06
C ALA A 34 -12.80 -8.55 -13.69
N SER A 35 -11.59 -7.98 -13.57
CA SER A 35 -10.88 -7.91 -12.30
C SER A 35 -11.64 -7.09 -11.25
N GLU A 36 -12.20 -5.93 -11.64
CA GLU A 36 -12.97 -5.07 -10.73
C GLU A 36 -14.26 -5.76 -10.26
N LEU A 37 -14.98 -6.44 -11.15
CA LEU A 37 -16.21 -7.15 -10.82
C LEU A 37 -15.95 -8.36 -9.92
N ILE A 38 -14.88 -9.12 -10.17
CA ILE A 38 -14.47 -10.22 -9.30
C ILE A 38 -14.16 -9.68 -7.91
N LEU A 39 -13.33 -8.64 -7.78
CA LEU A 39 -12.96 -8.08 -6.48
C LEU A 39 -14.16 -7.52 -5.71
N LYS A 40 -15.10 -6.87 -6.40
CA LYS A 40 -16.34 -6.37 -5.79
C LYS A 40 -17.32 -7.48 -5.40
N GLY A 41 -17.35 -8.58 -6.14
CA GLY A 41 -18.26 -9.70 -5.92
C GLY A 41 -17.77 -10.74 -4.91
N VAL A 42 -16.48 -10.72 -4.56
CA VAL A 42 -15.92 -11.65 -3.56
C VAL A 42 -16.39 -11.25 -2.17
N SER A 43 -16.88 -12.23 -1.41
CA SER A 43 -17.31 -12.00 -0.02
C SER A 43 -16.13 -11.53 0.84
N GLN A 44 -16.41 -10.64 1.81
CA GLN A 44 -15.39 -10.16 2.73
C GLN A 44 -14.69 -11.32 3.46
N LYS A 45 -15.43 -12.38 3.85
CA LYS A 45 -14.85 -13.59 4.46
C LYS A 45 -13.81 -14.29 3.57
N ALA A 46 -14.03 -14.32 2.25
CA ALA A 46 -13.10 -14.93 1.31
C ALA A 46 -11.87 -14.03 1.08
N LEU A 47 -12.05 -12.70 1.07
CA LEU A 47 -10.93 -11.76 1.07
C LEU A 47 -10.10 -11.89 2.35
N ASP A 48 -10.77 -11.96 3.50
CA ASP A 48 -10.16 -12.14 4.81
C ASP A 48 -9.43 -13.48 4.89
N PHE A 49 -9.99 -14.57 4.34
CA PHE A 49 -9.36 -15.89 4.28
C PHE A 49 -8.09 -15.89 3.41
N VAL A 50 -8.13 -15.26 2.24
CA VAL A 50 -6.95 -15.13 1.36
C VAL A 50 -5.89 -14.21 2.00
N SER A 51 -6.30 -13.15 2.69
CA SER A 51 -5.39 -12.30 3.47
C SER A 51 -4.87 -12.98 4.75
N GLY A 52 -5.65 -13.95 5.28
CA GLY A 52 -5.42 -14.68 6.52
C GLY A 52 -4.54 -15.91 6.40
N ALA A 53 -4.21 -16.33 5.17
CA ALA A 53 -3.13 -17.30 4.91
C ALA A 53 -1.72 -16.72 5.12
N GLY A 54 -1.61 -15.49 5.67
CA GLY A 54 -0.35 -14.88 6.05
C GLY A 54 -0.28 -14.26 7.45
N LYS A 55 -1.39 -14.05 8.18
CA LYS A 55 -1.32 -13.46 9.53
C LYS A 55 -2.44 -13.97 10.43
N ALA A 56 -2.04 -14.81 11.39
CA ALA A 56 -2.67 -14.82 12.68
C ALA A 56 -2.64 -13.39 13.27
N SER A 57 -3.75 -13.04 13.92
CA SER A 57 -3.89 -11.96 14.89
C SER A 57 -3.90 -10.52 14.36
N ALA A 58 -5.11 -10.06 14.03
CA ALA A 58 -5.56 -8.75 14.49
C ALA A 58 -6.08 -8.91 15.93
N ALA A 59 -5.25 -8.60 16.91
CA ALA A 59 -5.69 -8.24 18.26
C ALA A 59 -5.22 -6.81 18.53
N VAL A 60 -6.22 -5.99 18.82
CA VAL A 60 -6.22 -4.55 19.03
C VAL A 60 -5.30 -4.13 20.19
N ALA A 61 -4.59 -3.02 19.96
CA ALA A 61 -4.08 -2.02 20.91
C ALA A 61 -3.42 -2.53 22.20
N SER A 62 -2.10 -2.36 22.29
CA SER A 62 -1.35 -1.84 23.46
C SER A 62 0.09 -2.34 23.55
N ASN A 63 0.55 -3.22 22.67
CA ASN A 63 1.98 -3.55 22.57
C ASN A 63 2.36 -3.59 21.10
N LEU A 64 2.90 -2.48 20.58
CA LEU A 64 3.76 -2.51 19.40
C LEU A 64 4.99 -3.34 19.81
N ALA A 65 4.87 -4.66 19.71
CA ALA A 65 6.03 -5.49 19.48
C ALA A 65 6.56 -5.03 18.12
N PHE A 66 7.52 -4.11 18.14
CA PHE A 66 8.30 -3.78 16.96
C PHE A 66 8.98 -5.08 16.54
N ASP A 67 8.35 -5.80 15.62
CA ASP A 67 8.94 -6.93 14.93
C ASP A 67 10.36 -6.54 14.52
N GLU A 68 11.29 -7.49 14.56
CA GLU A 68 12.71 -7.26 14.20
C GLU A 68 12.85 -6.52 12.85
N GLN A 69 11.90 -6.76 11.94
CA GLN A 69 11.79 -6.11 10.64
C GLN A 69 11.44 -4.61 10.72
N THR A 70 10.53 -4.22 11.62
CA THR A 70 10.18 -2.81 11.87
C THR A 70 11.33 -2.06 12.55
N ALA A 71 11.98 -2.65 13.54
CA ALA A 71 13.15 -2.05 14.18
C ALA A 71 14.32 -1.87 13.18
N THR A 72 14.51 -2.83 12.27
CA THR A 72 15.52 -2.72 11.20
C THR A 72 15.16 -1.66 10.16
N ALA A 73 13.88 -1.52 9.82
CA ALA A 73 13.41 -0.47 8.93
C ALA A 73 13.62 0.93 9.54
N ILE A 74 13.26 1.12 10.81
CA ILE A 74 13.43 2.39 11.54
C ILE A 74 14.92 2.78 11.60
N LYS A 75 15.82 1.84 11.94
CA LYS A 75 17.27 2.06 11.93
C LYS A 75 17.85 2.42 10.56
N LYS A 76 17.24 1.94 9.47
CA LYS A 76 17.66 2.28 8.10
C LYS A 76 17.11 3.62 7.64
N ILE A 77 15.99 4.06 8.21
CA ILE A 77 15.38 5.35 7.93
C ILE A 77 16.17 6.43 8.66
N GLY A 78 16.23 6.36 9.99
CA GLY A 78 16.86 7.39 10.81
C GLY A 78 18.34 7.55 10.49
N ALA A 79 18.71 8.75 10.01
CA ALA A 79 20.04 9.38 10.00
C ALA A 79 20.23 10.42 8.87
N THR A 80 19.16 10.86 8.19
CA THR A 80 19.30 11.87 7.11
C THR A 80 19.10 13.31 7.61
N GLY A 81 18.39 13.49 8.73
CA GLY A 81 18.16 14.81 9.34
C GLY A 81 17.25 15.73 8.50
N ILE A 82 16.49 15.17 7.56
CA ILE A 82 15.54 15.89 6.73
C ILE A 82 14.22 16.03 7.50
N HIS A 83 13.71 17.25 7.58
CA HIS A 83 12.42 17.56 8.17
C HIS A 83 11.37 17.73 7.07
N PHE A 84 10.22 17.09 7.23
CA PHE A 84 9.09 17.17 6.31
C PHE A 84 7.98 18.02 6.91
N GLY A 85 7.27 18.76 6.06
CA GLY A 85 6.09 19.50 6.49
C GLY A 85 4.98 18.56 6.99
N ASP A 86 4.39 18.88 8.13
CA ASP A 86 3.37 18.05 8.80
C ASP A 86 2.16 17.76 7.89
N THR A 87 1.73 18.76 7.11
CA THR A 87 0.63 18.61 6.13
C THR A 87 0.93 17.56 5.06
N THR A 88 2.20 17.40 4.69
CA THR A 88 2.64 16.42 3.69
C THR A 88 2.63 15.02 4.28
N LEU A 89 3.03 14.88 5.55
CA LEU A 89 3.03 13.60 6.27
C LEU A 89 1.59 13.12 6.55
N GLU A 90 0.70 14.02 6.98
CA GLU A 90 -0.73 13.72 7.19
C GLU A 90 -1.40 13.23 5.90
N ALA A 91 -1.20 13.95 4.79
CA ALA A 91 -1.76 13.53 3.51
C ALA A 91 -1.15 12.21 3.01
N LEU A 92 0.15 12.00 3.24
CA LEU A 92 0.81 10.75 2.87
C LEU A 92 0.29 9.57 3.69
N ARG A 93 0.03 9.75 4.99
CA ARG A 93 -0.62 8.75 5.85
C ARG A 93 -1.98 8.35 5.29
N ASP A 94 -2.83 9.32 4.95
CA ASP A 94 -4.16 9.06 4.40
C ASP A 94 -4.09 8.30 3.07
N VAL A 95 -3.13 8.64 2.22
CA VAL A 95 -2.90 7.94 0.94
C VAL A 95 -2.36 6.52 1.16
N ILE A 96 -1.46 6.29 2.13
CA ILE A 96 -0.97 4.95 2.47
C ILE A 96 -2.13 4.07 2.97
N SER A 97 -2.98 4.61 3.84
CA SER A 97 -4.12 3.88 4.41
C SER A 97 -5.20 3.57 3.38
N SER A 98 -5.44 4.47 2.41
CA SER A 98 -6.51 4.31 1.41
C SER A 98 -6.07 3.61 0.11
N GLN A 99 -4.87 3.88 -0.38
CA GLN A 99 -4.38 3.45 -1.69
C GLN A 99 -3.12 2.56 -1.60
N GLY A 100 -2.58 2.35 -0.39
CA GLY A 100 -1.38 1.56 -0.17
C GLY A 100 -0.10 2.22 -0.71
N TYR A 101 1.00 1.46 -0.69
CA TYR A 101 2.33 1.97 -1.06
C TYR A 101 2.42 2.51 -2.49
N GLN A 102 1.67 1.95 -3.44
CA GLN A 102 1.69 2.42 -4.83
C GLN A 102 1.04 3.80 -4.97
N GLY A 103 -0.09 4.04 -4.30
CA GLY A 103 -0.71 5.37 -4.24
C GLY A 103 0.19 6.37 -3.52
N ALA A 104 0.80 5.96 -2.42
CA ALA A 104 1.72 6.80 -1.65
C ALA A 104 2.93 7.27 -2.48
N MET A 105 3.55 6.37 -3.25
CA MET A 105 4.65 6.71 -4.15
C MET A 105 4.23 7.70 -5.23
N LEU A 106 3.02 7.55 -5.80
CA LEU A 106 2.50 8.49 -6.80
C LEU A 106 2.19 9.86 -6.18
N TYR A 107 1.65 9.87 -4.96
CA TYR A 107 1.38 11.11 -4.23
C TYR A 107 2.67 11.90 -3.98
N VAL A 108 3.71 11.24 -3.44
CA VAL A 108 5.03 11.84 -3.22
C VAL A 108 5.59 12.42 -4.52
N ALA A 109 5.59 11.65 -5.61
CA ALA A 109 6.10 12.11 -6.90
C ALA A 109 5.39 13.35 -7.45
N ALA A 110 4.09 13.52 -7.15
CA ALA A 110 3.28 14.62 -7.67
C ALA A 110 3.25 15.87 -6.76
N HIS A 111 3.53 15.74 -5.45
CA HIS A 111 3.27 16.80 -4.46
C HIS A 111 4.50 17.23 -3.65
N THR A 112 5.69 16.70 -3.91
CA THR A 112 6.91 17.04 -3.14
C THR A 112 8.07 17.49 -4.02
N ALA A 113 8.91 18.38 -3.49
CA ALA A 113 10.08 18.94 -4.18
C ALA A 113 11.28 17.98 -4.13
N SER A 114 12.31 18.21 -4.96
CA SER A 114 13.34 17.18 -5.28
C SER A 114 13.91 16.43 -4.08
N MET A 115 14.43 17.12 -3.05
CA MET A 115 15.06 16.43 -1.91
C MET A 115 14.05 15.69 -1.02
N GLU A 116 12.92 16.30 -0.70
CA GLU A 116 11.86 15.66 0.09
C GLU A 116 11.28 14.45 -0.64
N ARG A 117 11.11 14.57 -1.96
CA ARG A 117 10.59 13.52 -2.83
C ARG A 117 11.52 12.31 -2.83
N ASP A 118 12.80 12.55 -3.03
CA ASP A 118 13.80 11.48 -3.13
C ASP A 118 13.92 10.74 -1.78
N GLU A 119 13.81 11.47 -0.67
CA GLU A 119 13.85 10.90 0.67
C GLU A 119 12.56 10.14 1.03
N LEU A 120 11.38 10.71 0.79
CA LEU A 120 10.11 10.00 1.00
C LEU A 120 10.00 8.74 0.13
N HIS A 121 10.53 8.77 -1.10
CA HIS A 121 10.64 7.57 -1.92
C HIS A 121 11.57 6.52 -1.30
N ARG A 122 12.72 6.93 -0.75
CA ARG A 122 13.64 6.03 -0.03
C ARG A 122 12.93 5.38 1.16
N VAL A 123 12.27 6.18 1.99
CA VAL A 123 11.51 5.73 3.16
C VAL A 123 10.41 4.74 2.78
N LEU A 124 9.57 5.08 1.80
CA LEU A 124 8.51 4.18 1.31
C LEU A 124 9.07 2.89 0.70
N ALA A 125 10.23 2.94 0.04
CA ALA A 125 10.90 1.76 -0.48
C ALA A 125 11.42 0.85 0.64
N ILE A 126 11.95 1.43 1.71
CA ILE A 126 12.36 0.69 2.91
C ILE A 126 11.14 -0.01 3.52
N PHE A 127 10.03 0.70 3.73
CA PHE A 127 8.80 0.10 4.27
C PHE A 127 8.30 -1.08 3.44
N ARG A 128 8.30 -0.93 2.12
CA ARG A 128 7.91 -2.00 1.20
C ARG A 128 8.89 -3.18 1.25
N SER A 129 10.19 -2.94 1.28
CA SER A 129 11.21 -4.01 1.30
C SER A 129 11.17 -4.85 2.58
N HIS A 130 10.79 -4.23 3.69
CA HIS A 130 10.61 -4.88 5.00
C HIS A 130 9.17 -5.39 5.22
N ASN A 131 8.34 -5.39 4.18
CA ASN A 131 6.97 -5.91 4.18
C ASN A 131 6.10 -5.35 5.32
N LEU A 132 6.30 -4.07 5.65
CA LEU A 132 5.51 -3.42 6.69
C LEU A 132 4.04 -3.37 6.25
N PRO A 133 3.08 -3.69 7.13
CA PRO A 133 1.68 -3.50 6.81
C PRO A 133 1.37 -2.00 6.67
N PRO A 134 0.45 -1.61 5.76
CA PRO A 134 0.15 -0.20 5.49
C PRO A 134 -0.20 0.62 6.74
N ASN A 135 -0.88 0.03 7.72
CA ASN A 135 -1.23 0.70 8.98
C ASN A 135 0.00 1.06 9.82
N THR A 136 1.00 0.18 9.87
CA THR A 136 2.26 0.45 10.60
C THR A 136 3.11 1.45 9.84
N ALA A 137 3.15 1.39 8.50
CA ALA A 137 3.85 2.40 7.72
C ALA A 137 3.19 3.79 7.82
N ALA A 138 1.86 3.86 7.83
CA ALA A 138 1.14 5.12 8.03
C ALA A 138 1.49 5.75 9.40
N TYR A 139 1.55 4.94 10.46
CA TYR A 139 2.00 5.38 11.79
C TYR A 139 3.46 5.85 11.78
N LEU A 140 4.37 5.13 11.12
CA LEU A 140 5.78 5.52 11.03
C LEU A 140 6.01 6.77 10.17
N VAL A 141 5.16 7.00 9.16
CA VAL A 141 5.19 8.24 8.36
C VAL A 141 4.74 9.44 9.18
N GLU A 142 3.69 9.29 9.99
CA GLU A 142 3.20 10.35 10.90
C GLU A 142 4.29 10.79 11.88
N ASN A 143 5.15 9.86 12.30
CA ASN A 143 6.27 10.13 13.21
C ASN A 143 7.64 10.19 12.51
N LEU A 144 7.67 10.38 11.19
CA LEU A 144 8.92 10.32 10.42
C LEU A 144 9.94 11.37 10.85
N ASN A 145 9.45 12.55 11.24
CA ASN A 145 10.29 13.65 11.74
C ASN A 145 11.04 13.27 13.03
N GLU A 146 10.42 12.51 13.94
CA GLU A 146 11.06 12.03 15.18
C GLU A 146 12.07 10.90 14.91
N ILE A 147 11.79 10.08 13.89
CA ILE A 147 12.71 9.02 13.43
C ILE A 147 13.96 9.62 12.78
N GLU A 148 13.80 10.63 11.93
CA GLU A 148 14.90 11.29 11.23
C GLU A 148 15.73 12.20 12.15
N SER A 149 15.14 12.75 13.22
CA SER A 149 15.86 13.50 14.24
C SER A 149 16.66 12.60 15.19
N GLY A 150 16.45 11.28 15.16
CA GLY A 150 17.10 10.32 16.05
C GLY A 150 16.56 10.34 17.49
N GLU A 151 15.45 11.04 17.74
CA GLU A 151 14.77 11.09 19.04
C GLU A 151 13.79 9.92 19.24
N TRP A 152 13.69 9.04 18.25
CA TRP A 152 12.84 7.85 18.27
C TRP A 152 13.40 6.75 19.17
N MET A 153 12.71 6.48 20.30
CA MET A 153 13.03 5.43 21.29
C MET A 153 12.51 4.05 20.90
#